data_AF-A0A174PYR4-F1
#
_entry.id   AF-A0A174PYR4-F1
#
_cell.length_a   1.000
_cell.length_b   1.000
_cell.length_c   1.000
_cell.angle_alpha   90.00
_cell.angle_beta   90.00
_cell.angle_gamma   90.00
#
_symmetry.space_group_name_H-M   'P 1'
#
loop_
_entity.id
_entity.type
_entity.pdbx_description
1 polymer ?
#
loop_
_entity_poly.entity_id
_entity_poly.type
_entity_poly.pdbx_seq_one_letter_code
_entity_poly.pdbx_strand_id
1 'polypeptide(L)'
;MTEKYALLFYTIKIVSFSASTWISHIAAYHILEGLRLRLTDRFLKAPLGDVEGHSIGEIKSIMVEKIENMEPPIAHMIPEGSGHILLPVISFIALLTLDWRIARTSLVTVPLSLVFMTLTMIISGKSFTQYDESNAHMNSTIVEYIEGIEVIKAFGRVGTSYEKYAKAILDYKKFVVKWLSSIWITMKMTFALFPSTLLGTLPVGLYLTMHGQLTILDVN
;
A
#
# COMPACT_ATOMS: atom_id res chain seq x y z
N MET A 1 25.58 6.56 -29.85
CA MET A 1 24.23 6.24 -30.37
C MET A 1 23.28 5.82 -29.25
N THR A 2 23.75 5.05 -28.27
CA THR A 2 23.06 4.60 -27.05
C THR A 2 22.38 5.71 -26.23
N GLU A 3 23.01 6.87 -26.06
CA GLU A 3 22.44 7.98 -25.25
C GLU A 3 21.13 8.54 -25.83
N LYS A 4 21.04 8.66 -27.16
CA LYS A 4 19.83 9.18 -27.83
C LYS A 4 18.66 8.21 -27.69
N TYR A 5 18.91 6.90 -27.78
CA TYR A 5 17.89 5.87 -27.57
C TYR A 5 17.47 5.79 -26.11
N ALA A 6 18.40 5.92 -25.17
CA ALA A 6 18.09 5.94 -23.74
C ALA A 6 17.17 7.11 -23.36
N LEU A 7 17.47 8.33 -23.86
CA LEU A 7 16.60 9.50 -23.65
C LEU A 7 15.23 9.28 -24.29
N LEU A 8 15.17 8.75 -25.51
CA LEU A 8 13.90 8.46 -26.19
C LEU A 8 13.04 7.47 -25.40
N PHE A 9 13.60 6.34 -24.95
CA PHE A 9 12.88 5.36 -24.13
C PHE A 9 12.43 5.94 -22.80
N TYR A 10 13.25 6.77 -22.16
CA TYR A 10 12.90 7.45 -20.92
C TYR A 10 11.73 8.43 -21.13
N THR A 11 11.76 9.22 -22.20
CA THR A 11 10.65 10.11 -22.57
C THR A 11 9.38 9.32 -22.86
N ILE A 12 9.45 8.23 -23.64
CA ILE A 12 8.31 7.35 -23.91
C ILE A 12 7.74 6.78 -22.61
N LYS A 13 8.60 6.31 -21.70
CA LYS A 13 8.18 5.80 -20.38
C LYS A 13 7.39 6.85 -19.62
N ILE A 14 7.91 8.08 -19.52
CA ILE A 14 7.23 9.17 -18.80
C ILE A 14 5.88 9.47 -19.43
N VAL A 15 5.84 9.68 -20.75
CA VAL A 15 4.61 10.03 -21.47
C VAL A 15 3.56 8.93 -21.33
N SER A 16 3.94 7.67 -21.54
CA SER A 16 3.04 6.53 -21.39
C SER A 16 2.54 6.35 -19.96
N PHE A 17 3.41 6.54 -18.96
CA PHE A 17 3.02 6.46 -17.56
C PHE A 17 2.05 7.58 -17.19
N SER A 18 2.34 8.83 -17.55
CA SER A 18 1.46 9.96 -17.32
C SER A 18 0.11 9.79 -18.02
N ALA A 19 0.09 9.32 -19.26
CA ALA A 19 -1.14 9.03 -19.99
C ALA A 19 -1.95 7.91 -19.32
N SER A 20 -1.30 6.83 -18.88
CA SER A 20 -1.93 5.72 -18.16
C SER A 20 -2.61 6.21 -16.87
N THR A 21 -1.88 6.94 -16.03
CA THR A 21 -2.42 7.52 -14.79
C THR A 21 -3.59 8.46 -15.06
N TRP A 22 -3.47 9.33 -16.07
CA TRP A 22 -4.54 10.26 -16.45
C TRP A 22 -5.82 9.54 -16.88
N ILE A 23 -5.70 8.54 -17.76
CA ILE A 23 -6.83 7.74 -18.23
C ILE A 23 -7.47 6.98 -17.07
N SER A 24 -6.67 6.43 -16.16
CA SER A 24 -7.18 5.72 -14.99
C SER A 24 -7.94 6.63 -14.02
N HIS A 25 -7.50 7.87 -13.79
CA HIS A 25 -8.29 8.83 -13.00
C HIS A 25 -9.62 9.18 -13.68
N ILE A 26 -9.62 9.40 -15.01
CA ILE A 26 -10.87 9.65 -15.75
C ILE A 26 -11.83 8.46 -15.59
N ALA A 27 -11.33 7.24 -15.78
CA ALA A 27 -12.13 6.02 -15.61
C ALA A 27 -12.65 5.89 -14.17
N ALA A 28 -11.80 6.14 -13.17
CA ALA A 28 -12.19 6.10 -11.76
C ALA A 28 -13.32 7.09 -11.46
N TYR A 29 -13.19 8.36 -11.88
CA TYR A 29 -14.20 9.36 -11.63
C TYR A 29 -15.53 9.07 -12.34
N HIS A 30 -15.50 8.52 -13.56
CA HIS A 30 -16.72 8.06 -14.24
C HIS A 30 -17.41 6.91 -13.49
N ILE A 31 -16.64 5.97 -12.93
CA ILE A 31 -17.19 4.88 -12.11
C ILE A 31 -17.82 5.44 -10.83
N LEU A 32 -17.13 6.36 -10.15
CA LEU A 32 -17.61 7.03 -8.93
C LEU A 32 -18.89 7.82 -9.18
N GLU A 33 -18.96 8.58 -10.28
CA GLU A 33 -20.16 9.28 -10.72
C GLU A 33 -21.33 8.31 -10.92
N GLY A 34 -21.10 7.23 -11.68
CA GLY A 34 -22.11 6.20 -11.92
C GLY A 34 -22.61 5.54 -10.63
N LEU A 35 -21.72 5.27 -9.68
CA LEU A 35 -22.08 4.74 -8.36
C LEU A 35 -22.93 5.73 -7.57
N ARG A 36 -22.54 7.02 -7.53
CA ARG A 36 -23.32 8.08 -6.85
C ARG A 36 -24.71 8.21 -7.42
N LEU A 37 -24.85 8.23 -8.75
CA LEU A 37 -26.15 8.31 -9.42
C LEU A 37 -27.03 7.09 -9.10
N ARG A 38 -26.48 5.87 -9.16
CA ARG A 38 -27.21 4.64 -8.84
C ARG A 38 -27.63 4.56 -7.38
N LEU A 39 -26.74 4.95 -6.44
CA LEU A 39 -27.05 5.00 -5.02
C LEU A 39 -28.12 6.04 -4.71
N THR A 40 -28.03 7.23 -5.34
CA THR A 40 -29.03 8.29 -5.17
C THR A 40 -30.39 7.86 -5.70
N ASP A 41 -30.44 7.26 -6.90
CA ASP A 41 -31.71 6.75 -7.47
C ASP A 41 -32.34 5.66 -6.60
N ARG A 42 -31.51 4.75 -6.05
CA ARG A 42 -32.00 3.72 -5.12
C ARG A 42 -32.49 4.32 -3.81
N PHE A 43 -31.78 5.31 -3.27
CA PHE A 43 -32.14 6.00 -2.04
C PHE A 43 -33.47 6.75 -2.17
N LEU A 44 -33.67 7.48 -3.27
CA LEU A 44 -34.90 8.24 -3.53
C LEU A 44 -36.14 7.35 -3.74
N LYS A 45 -35.94 6.07 -4.12
CA LYS A 45 -37.01 5.10 -4.35
C LYS A 45 -37.24 4.15 -3.16
N ALA A 46 -36.45 4.27 -2.09
CA ALA A 46 -36.58 3.41 -0.92
C ALA A 46 -37.82 3.79 -0.07
N PRO A 47 -38.55 2.82 0.50
CA PRO A 47 -39.61 3.09 1.47
C PRO A 47 -39.10 3.92 2.65
N LEU A 48 -39.89 4.87 3.13
CA LEU A 48 -39.47 5.78 4.20
C LEU A 48 -39.02 5.04 5.47
N GLY A 49 -39.69 3.93 5.81
CA GLY A 49 -39.32 3.09 6.97
C GLY A 49 -37.93 2.44 6.86
N ASP A 50 -37.46 2.15 5.64
CA ASP A 50 -36.09 1.64 5.44
C ASP A 50 -35.06 2.76 5.59
N VAL A 51 -35.42 3.99 5.18
CA VAL A 51 -34.55 5.17 5.30
C VAL A 51 -34.44 5.64 6.75
N GLU A 52 -35.55 5.67 7.49
CA GLU A 52 -35.58 6.04 8.91
C GLU A 52 -34.77 5.09 9.81
N GLY A 53 -34.53 3.85 9.36
CA GLY A 53 -33.68 2.89 10.05
C GLY A 53 -32.17 3.22 10.02
N HIS A 54 -31.74 4.20 9.22
CA HIS A 54 -30.33 4.57 9.06
C HIS A 54 -30.07 6.01 9.51
N SER A 55 -28.94 6.25 10.15
CA SER A 55 -28.57 7.61 10.57
C SER A 55 -28.14 8.47 9.38
N ILE A 56 -28.36 9.79 9.46
CA ILE A 56 -27.86 10.76 8.47
C ILE A 56 -26.34 10.66 8.27
N GLY A 57 -25.59 10.38 9.34
CA GLY A 57 -24.14 10.18 9.28
C GLY A 57 -23.76 8.94 8.47
N GLU A 58 -24.47 7.84 8.67
CA GLU A 58 -24.27 6.60 7.92
C GLU A 58 -24.58 6.78 6.42
N ILE A 59 -25.69 7.45 6.09
CA ILE A 59 -26.06 7.75 4.70
C ILE A 59 -24.97 8.61 4.03
N LYS A 60 -24.50 9.67 4.71
CA LYS A 60 -23.40 10.52 4.22
C LYS A 60 -22.12 9.72 4.00
N SER A 61 -21.74 8.88 4.96
CA SER A 61 -20.52 8.08 4.87
C SER A 61 -20.58 7.13 3.68
N ILE A 62 -21.73 6.49 3.42
CA ILE A 62 -21.89 5.62 2.24
C ILE A 62 -21.87 6.43 0.94
N MET A 63 -22.67 7.49 0.83
CA MET A 63 -22.83 8.26 -0.42
C MET A 63 -21.58 9.06 -0.82
N VAL A 64 -20.77 9.48 0.14
CA VAL A 64 -19.60 10.33 -0.10
C VAL A 64 -18.32 9.52 0.13
N GLU A 65 -18.05 9.16 1.38
CA GLU A 65 -16.74 8.65 1.80
C GLU A 65 -16.45 7.25 1.23
N LYS A 66 -17.40 6.31 1.30
CA LYS A 66 -17.18 4.94 0.81
C LYS A 66 -17.03 4.89 -0.70
N ILE A 67 -17.78 5.70 -1.44
CA ILE A 67 -17.63 5.79 -2.91
C ILE A 67 -16.30 6.45 -3.25
N GLU A 68 -15.90 7.51 -2.54
CA GLU A 68 -14.62 8.18 -2.74
C GLU A 68 -13.43 7.25 -2.47
N ASN A 69 -13.53 6.39 -1.45
CA ASN A 69 -12.53 5.37 -1.14
C ASN A 69 -12.37 4.29 -2.24
N MET A 70 -13.25 4.24 -3.25
CA MET A 70 -13.06 3.37 -4.42
C MET A 70 -12.12 3.97 -5.47
N GLU A 71 -11.81 5.27 -5.41
CA GLU A 71 -10.92 5.94 -6.36
C GLU A 71 -9.49 5.40 -6.31
N PRO A 72 -8.81 5.33 -5.15
CA PRO A 72 -7.40 4.95 -5.12
C PRO A 72 -7.09 3.58 -5.76
N PRO A 73 -7.85 2.49 -5.49
CA PRO A 73 -7.57 1.22 -6.12
C PRO A 73 -7.82 1.22 -7.64
N ILE A 74 -8.72 2.06 -8.16
CA ILE A 74 -8.99 2.11 -9.60
C ILE A 74 -7.98 3.02 -10.31
N ALA A 75 -7.72 4.19 -9.73
CA ALA A 75 -6.90 5.23 -10.32
C ALA A 75 -5.40 4.90 -10.26
N HIS A 76 -4.93 4.26 -9.19
CA HIS A 76 -3.50 4.02 -8.96
C HIS A 76 -3.09 2.56 -9.09
N MET A 77 -3.90 1.61 -8.59
CA MET A 77 -3.49 0.21 -8.58
C MET A 77 -3.36 -0.37 -9.99
N ILE A 78 -4.18 0.06 -10.94
CA ILE A 78 -4.10 -0.39 -12.33
C ILE A 78 -2.83 0.17 -13.02
N PRO A 79 -2.58 1.49 -13.08
CA PRO A 79 -1.38 2.03 -13.71
C PRO A 79 -0.09 1.58 -13.02
N GLU A 80 0.00 1.73 -11.71
CA GLU A 80 1.22 1.49 -10.96
C GLU A 80 1.46 0.00 -10.79
N GLY A 81 0.41 -0.75 -10.42
CA GLY A 81 0.49 -2.20 -10.22
C GLY A 81 0.88 -2.95 -11.50
N SER A 82 0.40 -2.50 -12.66
CA SER A 82 0.81 -3.10 -13.94
C SER A 82 2.32 -3.00 -14.15
N GLY A 83 2.93 -1.84 -13.85
CA GLY A 83 4.37 -1.64 -13.93
C GLY A 83 5.15 -2.49 -12.92
N HIS A 84 4.64 -2.60 -11.69
CA HIS A 84 5.25 -3.43 -10.65
C HIS A 84 5.27 -4.93 -10.99
N ILE A 85 4.36 -5.41 -11.83
CA ILE A 85 4.32 -6.82 -12.27
C ILE A 85 5.05 -7.01 -13.61
N LEU A 86 4.74 -6.17 -14.61
CA LEU A 86 5.30 -6.31 -15.97
C LEU A 86 6.81 -6.12 -15.99
N LEU A 87 7.35 -5.15 -15.25
CA LEU A 87 8.78 -4.87 -15.32
C LEU A 87 9.61 -6.06 -14.82
N PRO A 88 9.38 -6.65 -13.63
CA PRO A 88 10.08 -7.86 -13.21
C PRO A 88 9.88 -9.04 -14.16
N VAL A 89 8.67 -9.26 -14.68
CA VAL A 89 8.38 -10.37 -15.61
C VAL A 89 9.17 -10.22 -16.91
N ILE A 90 9.13 -9.05 -17.55
CA ILE A 90 9.88 -8.76 -18.77
C ILE A 90 11.38 -8.85 -18.51
N SER A 91 11.86 -8.33 -17.38
CA SER A 91 13.27 -8.39 -17.00
C SER A 91 13.74 -9.83 -16.81
N PHE A 92 12.90 -10.68 -16.20
CA PHE A 92 13.19 -12.09 -16.02
C PHE A 92 13.19 -12.86 -17.36
N ILE A 93 12.23 -12.58 -18.25
CA ILE A 93 12.21 -13.15 -19.61
C ILE A 93 13.46 -12.73 -20.38
N ALA A 94 13.86 -11.45 -20.30
CA ALA A 94 15.08 -10.96 -20.93
C ALA A 94 16.33 -11.67 -20.37
N LEU A 95 16.43 -11.83 -19.05
CA LEU A 95 17.50 -12.61 -18.43
C LEU A 95 17.51 -14.07 -18.88
N LEU A 96 16.34 -14.70 -19.02
CA LEU A 96 16.22 -16.07 -19.55
C LEU A 96 16.74 -16.18 -20.98
N THR A 97 16.48 -15.18 -21.83
CA THR A 97 16.98 -15.16 -23.21
C THR A 97 18.49 -14.92 -23.30
N LEU A 98 19.09 -14.26 -22.30
CA LEU A 98 20.54 -14.06 -22.20
C LEU A 98 21.24 -15.31 -21.66
N ASP A 99 20.90 -15.74 -20.45
CA ASP A 99 21.42 -16.97 -19.86
C ASP A 99 20.48 -17.50 -18.76
N TRP A 100 19.98 -18.72 -18.95
CA TRP A 100 19.03 -19.34 -18.02
C TRP A 100 19.60 -19.64 -16.63
N ARG A 101 20.93 -19.73 -16.48
CA ARG A 101 21.61 -19.99 -15.20
C ARG A 101 21.61 -18.72 -14.37
N ILE A 102 21.89 -17.56 -14.99
CA ILE A 102 21.78 -16.25 -14.34
C ILE A 102 20.32 -15.95 -13.98
N ALA A 103 19.37 -16.24 -14.87
CA ALA A 103 17.96 -15.99 -14.60
C ALA A 103 17.47 -16.74 -13.35
N ARG A 104 17.79 -18.03 -13.19
CA ARG A 104 17.39 -18.78 -11.98
C ARG A 104 18.04 -18.26 -10.71
N THR A 105 19.29 -17.77 -10.78
CA THR A 105 19.98 -17.26 -9.60
C THR A 105 19.46 -15.90 -9.17
N SER A 106 18.89 -15.11 -10.09
CA SER A 106 18.20 -13.87 -9.75
C SER A 106 16.96 -14.10 -8.88
N LEU A 107 16.37 -15.30 -8.91
CA LEU A 107 15.21 -15.65 -8.09
C LEU A 107 15.58 -16.10 -6.68
N VAL A 108 16.86 -16.34 -6.34
CA VAL A 108 17.26 -16.87 -5.02
C VAL A 108 16.81 -15.95 -3.87
N THR A 109 16.80 -14.64 -4.09
CA THR A 109 16.38 -13.67 -3.07
C THR A 109 14.87 -13.60 -2.89
N VAL A 110 14.07 -14.09 -3.86
CA VAL A 110 12.59 -14.03 -3.81
C VAL A 110 12.03 -14.97 -2.73
N PRO A 111 12.31 -16.29 -2.70
CA PRO A 111 11.87 -17.16 -1.61
C PRO A 111 12.35 -16.68 -0.24
N LEU A 112 13.59 -16.17 -0.16
CA LEU A 112 14.14 -15.69 1.10
C LEU A 112 13.38 -14.45 1.61
N SER A 113 13.09 -13.49 0.71
CA SER A 113 12.23 -12.33 1.02
C SER A 113 10.82 -12.77 1.45
N LEU A 114 10.23 -13.76 0.78
CA LEU A 114 8.93 -14.32 1.15
C LEU A 114 8.93 -14.98 2.54
N VAL A 115 10.01 -15.65 2.93
CA VAL A 115 10.15 -16.19 4.29
C VAL A 115 10.12 -15.07 5.32
N PHE A 116 10.86 -13.98 5.12
CA PHE A 116 10.81 -12.86 6.05
C PHE A 116 9.45 -12.15 6.06
N MET A 117 8.80 -12.05 4.90
CA MET A 117 7.46 -11.47 4.80
C MET A 117 6.43 -12.30 5.56
N THR A 118 6.46 -13.63 5.41
CA THR A 118 5.57 -14.52 6.16
C THR A 118 5.86 -14.49 7.66
N LEU A 119 7.13 -14.41 8.06
CA LEU A 119 7.48 -14.18 9.47
C LEU A 119 6.94 -12.84 10.00
N THR A 120 7.01 -11.76 9.22
CA THR A 120 6.38 -10.48 9.59
C THR A 120 4.87 -10.65 9.81
N MET A 121 4.18 -11.38 8.94
CA MET A 121 2.74 -11.66 9.09
C MET A 121 2.44 -12.51 10.34
N ILE A 122 3.21 -13.57 10.58
CA ILE A 122 3.04 -14.45 11.73
C ILE A 122 3.31 -13.71 13.05
N ILE A 123 4.40 -12.94 13.12
CA ILE A 123 4.74 -12.13 14.30
C ILE A 123 3.70 -11.05 14.54
N SER A 124 3.17 -10.45 13.47
CA SER A 124 2.09 -9.47 13.58
C SER A 124 0.81 -10.10 14.13
N GLY A 125 0.49 -11.36 13.81
CA GLY A 125 -0.65 -12.08 14.40
C GLY A 125 -1.93 -11.23 14.42
N LYS A 126 -2.45 -10.94 15.62
CA LYS A 126 -3.65 -10.11 15.84
C LYS A 126 -3.37 -8.59 15.96
N SER A 127 -2.13 -8.15 15.81
CA SER A 127 -1.76 -6.74 15.96
C SER A 127 -2.45 -5.83 14.95
N PHE A 128 -2.81 -6.31 13.75
CA PHE A 128 -3.63 -5.52 12.83
C PHE A 128 -5.02 -5.21 13.41
N THR A 129 -5.70 -6.19 13.99
CA THR A 129 -7.00 -5.96 14.65
C THR A 129 -6.85 -5.06 15.88
N GLN A 130 -5.82 -5.28 16.69
CA GLN A 130 -5.55 -4.42 17.86
C GLN A 130 -5.17 -2.99 17.46
N TYR A 131 -4.53 -2.80 16.31
CA TYR A 131 -4.25 -1.49 15.74
C TYR A 131 -5.55 -0.76 15.43
N ASP A 132 -6.48 -1.40 14.73
CA ASP A 132 -7.77 -0.81 14.39
C ASP A 132 -8.59 -0.47 15.64
N GLU A 133 -8.68 -1.40 16.60
CA GLU A 133 -9.40 -1.20 17.86
C GLU A 133 -8.77 -0.07 18.70
N SER A 134 -7.44 -0.06 18.85
CA SER A 134 -6.76 0.97 19.65
C SER A 134 -6.80 2.35 18.96
N ASN A 135 -6.76 2.39 17.64
CA ASN A 135 -6.90 3.62 16.85
C ASN A 135 -8.34 4.18 16.98
N ALA A 136 -9.35 3.32 16.83
CA ALA A 136 -10.75 3.70 17.02
C ALA A 136 -11.01 4.22 18.44
N HIS A 137 -10.50 3.54 19.47
CA HIS A 137 -10.63 3.99 20.86
C HIS A 137 -9.96 5.36 21.10
N MET A 138 -8.75 5.55 20.56
CA MET A 138 -8.04 6.82 20.63
C MET A 138 -8.87 7.93 19.96
N ASN A 139 -9.31 7.73 18.71
CA ASN A 139 -10.10 8.74 17.98
C ASN A 139 -11.41 9.08 18.68
N SER A 140 -12.14 8.08 19.17
CA SER A 140 -13.38 8.30 19.94
C SER A 140 -13.12 9.14 21.18
N THR A 141 -12.04 8.85 21.92
CA THR A 141 -11.68 9.61 23.14
C THR A 141 -11.28 11.05 22.81
N ILE A 142 -10.59 11.27 21.68
CA ILE A 142 -10.24 12.60 21.19
C ILE A 142 -11.50 13.41 20.86
N VAL A 143 -12.43 12.83 20.11
CA VAL A 143 -13.69 13.48 19.72
C VAL A 143 -14.54 13.81 20.95
N GLU A 144 -14.74 12.85 21.87
CA GLU A 144 -15.46 13.06 23.14
C GLU A 144 -14.88 14.24 23.94
N TYR A 145 -13.55 14.34 24.02
CA TYR A 145 -12.89 15.41 24.76
C TYR A 145 -13.10 16.78 24.09
N ILE A 146 -12.98 16.85 22.77
CA ILE A 146 -13.10 18.10 22.00
C ILE A 146 -14.55 18.58 21.98
N GLU A 147 -15.49 17.71 21.63
CA GLU A 147 -16.92 18.06 21.56
C GLU A 147 -17.49 18.33 22.96
N GLY A 148 -17.01 17.64 23.99
CA GLY A 148 -17.46 17.79 25.38
C GLY A 148 -16.75 18.91 26.16
N ILE A 149 -15.81 19.65 25.58
CA ILE A 149 -14.90 20.53 26.34
C ILE A 149 -15.62 21.64 27.12
N GLU A 150 -16.73 22.16 26.58
CA GLU A 150 -17.54 23.19 27.24
C GLU A 150 -18.21 22.63 28.51
N VAL A 151 -18.80 21.43 28.40
CA VAL A 151 -19.41 20.71 29.52
C VAL A 151 -18.36 20.34 30.56
N ILE A 152 -17.21 19.81 30.13
CA ILE A 152 -16.09 19.44 31.02
C ILE A 152 -15.62 20.65 31.83
N LYS A 153 -15.51 21.83 31.20
CA LYS A 153 -15.15 23.08 31.88
C LYS A 153 -16.25 23.56 32.83
N ALA A 154 -17.51 23.52 32.43
CA ALA A 154 -18.65 23.94 33.24
C ALA A 154 -18.75 23.14 34.56
N PHE A 155 -18.41 21.84 34.52
CA PHE A 155 -18.42 20.96 35.70
C PHE A 155 -17.05 20.83 36.40
N GLY A 156 -16.03 21.60 35.99
CA GLY A 156 -14.71 21.60 36.64
C GLY A 156 -13.92 20.28 36.53
N ARG A 157 -14.17 19.46 35.50
CA ARG A 157 -13.58 18.11 35.32
C ARG A 157 -12.40 18.04 34.35
N VAL A 158 -11.79 19.20 34.02
CA VAL A 158 -10.74 19.30 32.99
C VAL A 158 -9.57 18.35 33.24
N GLY A 159 -9.09 18.23 34.49
CA GLY A 159 -7.96 17.35 34.81
C GLY A 159 -8.24 15.87 34.51
N THR A 160 -9.36 15.35 35.01
CA THR A 160 -9.73 13.94 34.82
C THR A 160 -10.02 13.60 33.36
N SER A 161 -10.68 14.49 32.62
CA SER A 161 -10.97 14.26 31.20
C SER A 161 -9.71 14.37 30.34
N TYR A 162 -8.79 15.27 30.68
CA TYR A 162 -7.49 15.37 30.03
C TYR A 162 -6.63 14.14 30.28
N GLU A 163 -6.64 13.59 31.50
CA GLU A 163 -5.92 12.36 31.81
C GLU A 163 -6.42 11.17 30.97
N LYS A 164 -7.75 11.01 30.82
CA LYS A 164 -8.35 9.99 29.93
C LYS A 164 -7.88 10.18 28.49
N TYR A 165 -7.93 11.41 27.98
CA TYR A 165 -7.46 11.78 26.65
C TYR A 165 -5.97 11.44 26.43
N ALA A 166 -5.10 11.92 27.33
CA ALA A 166 -3.66 11.72 27.22
C ALA A 166 -3.29 10.25 27.33
N LYS A 167 -3.97 9.50 28.20
CA LYS A 167 -3.76 8.06 28.36
C LYS A 167 -4.11 7.29 27.09
N ALA A 168 -5.24 7.58 26.43
CA ALA A 168 -5.62 6.90 25.19
C ALA A 168 -4.56 7.06 24.08
N ILE A 169 -3.99 8.26 23.94
CA ILE A 169 -2.91 8.54 22.98
C ILE A 169 -1.63 7.78 23.37
N LEU A 170 -1.24 7.80 24.64
CA LEU A 170 -0.03 7.13 25.12
C LEU A 170 -0.13 5.61 25.01
N ASP A 171 -1.30 5.03 25.27
CA ASP A 171 -1.55 3.60 25.15
C ASP A 171 -1.47 3.17 23.68
N TYR A 172 -2.09 3.92 22.76
CA TYR A 172 -1.95 3.70 21.31
C TYR A 172 -0.49 3.78 20.85
N LYS A 173 0.23 4.84 21.23
CA LYS A 173 1.66 4.99 20.93
C LYS A 173 2.47 3.79 21.44
N LYS A 174 2.25 3.38 22.68
CA LYS A 174 2.97 2.27 23.31
C LYS A 174 2.72 0.97 22.57
N PHE A 175 1.48 0.72 22.14
CA PHE A 175 1.12 -0.42 21.31
C PHE A 175 1.85 -0.37 19.96
N VAL A 176 1.74 0.72 19.20
CA VAL A 176 2.35 0.86 17.86
C VAL A 176 3.86 0.69 17.92
N VAL A 177 4.54 1.35 18.87
CA VAL A 177 6.00 1.22 19.02
C VAL A 177 6.39 -0.22 19.35
N LYS A 178 5.64 -0.89 20.23
CA LYS A 178 5.92 -2.29 20.59
C LYS A 178 5.74 -3.22 19.40
N TRP A 179 4.66 -3.05 18.63
CA TRP A 179 4.39 -3.86 17.44
C TRP A 179 5.43 -3.62 16.34
N LEU A 180 5.75 -2.36 16.00
CA LEU A 180 6.78 -2.07 15.01
C LEU A 180 8.15 -2.62 15.45
N SER A 181 8.47 -2.51 16.74
CA SER A 181 9.71 -3.08 17.30
C SER A 181 9.74 -4.61 17.33
N SER A 182 8.60 -5.29 17.22
CA SER A 182 8.59 -6.76 17.08
C SER A 182 8.78 -7.22 15.64
N ILE A 183 8.42 -6.40 14.65
CA ILE A 183 8.49 -6.77 13.23
C ILE A 183 9.64 -6.10 12.46
N TRP A 184 10.32 -5.10 13.01
CA TRP A 184 11.27 -4.29 12.26
C TRP A 184 12.38 -5.09 11.56
N ILE A 185 12.91 -6.16 12.18
CA ILE A 185 13.95 -6.99 11.58
C ILE A 185 13.39 -7.73 10.37
N THR A 186 12.28 -8.45 10.54
CA THR A 186 11.67 -9.25 9.45
C THR A 186 11.18 -8.35 8.33
N MET A 187 10.64 -7.18 8.65
CA MET A 187 10.22 -6.19 7.68
C MET A 187 11.41 -5.60 6.91
N LYS A 188 12.49 -5.20 7.59
CA LYS A 188 13.71 -4.70 6.93
C LYS A 188 14.37 -5.76 6.05
N MET A 189 14.43 -7.01 6.50
CA MET A 189 14.98 -8.10 5.71
C MET A 189 14.16 -8.35 4.44
N THR A 190 12.82 -8.29 4.53
CA THR A 190 11.94 -8.39 3.36
C THR A 190 12.29 -7.32 2.32
N PHE A 191 12.35 -6.04 2.73
CA PHE A 191 12.67 -4.92 1.84
C PHE A 191 14.12 -4.92 1.33
N ALA A 192 15.07 -5.41 2.12
CA ALA A 192 16.47 -5.50 1.70
C ALA A 192 16.66 -6.61 0.67
N LEU A 193 16.04 -7.78 0.86
CA LEU A 193 16.24 -8.94 0.00
C LEU A 193 15.48 -8.85 -1.32
N PHE A 194 14.28 -8.25 -1.33
CA PHE A 194 13.43 -8.22 -2.52
C PHE A 194 14.12 -7.61 -3.76
N PRO A 195 14.79 -6.43 -3.69
CA PRO A 195 15.52 -5.87 -4.83
C PRO A 195 16.95 -6.40 -4.99
N SER A 196 17.44 -7.27 -4.09
CA SER A 196 18.85 -7.69 -4.03
C SER A 196 19.19 -8.84 -4.98
N THR A 197 18.63 -8.87 -6.18
CA THR A 197 18.86 -9.93 -7.18
C THR A 197 20.34 -10.13 -7.52
N LEU A 198 21.13 -9.05 -7.39
CA LEU A 198 22.59 -9.06 -7.53
C LEU A 198 23.29 -10.05 -6.61
N LEU A 199 22.76 -10.35 -5.42
CA LEU A 199 23.35 -11.33 -4.51
C LEU A 199 23.44 -12.73 -5.14
N GLY A 200 22.50 -13.08 -6.02
CA GLY A 200 22.51 -14.35 -6.76
C GLY A 200 23.21 -14.25 -8.11
N THR A 201 22.99 -13.15 -8.84
CA THR A 201 23.50 -13.03 -10.22
C THR A 201 24.99 -12.70 -10.31
N LEU A 202 25.55 -11.88 -9.41
CA LEU A 202 26.97 -11.48 -9.47
C LEU A 202 27.93 -12.67 -9.31
N PRO A 203 27.84 -13.52 -8.26
CA PRO A 203 28.78 -14.62 -8.07
C PRO A 203 28.74 -15.62 -9.23
N VAL A 204 27.54 -15.92 -9.73
CA VAL A 204 27.34 -16.87 -10.83
C VAL A 204 27.80 -16.28 -12.15
N GLY A 205 27.49 -15.00 -12.41
CA GLY A 205 27.97 -14.29 -13.59
C GLY A 205 29.50 -14.24 -13.64
N LEU A 206 30.16 -13.92 -12.53
CA LEU A 206 31.63 -13.95 -12.42
C LEU A 206 32.19 -15.35 -12.68
N TYR A 207 31.61 -16.37 -12.04
CA TYR A 207 32.03 -17.76 -12.22
C TYR A 207 31.94 -18.22 -13.69
N LEU A 208 30.82 -17.94 -14.35
CA LEU A 208 30.59 -18.30 -15.75
C LEU A 208 31.52 -17.53 -16.71
N THR A 209 31.80 -16.27 -16.41
CA THR A 209 32.74 -15.44 -17.18
C THR A 209 34.18 -15.97 -17.06
N MET A 210 34.61 -16.33 -15.84
CA MET A 210 35.96 -16.88 -15.61
C MET A 210 36.19 -18.21 -16.34
N HIS A 211 35.14 -18.99 -16.59
CA HIS A 211 35.22 -20.26 -17.33
C HIS A 211 34.95 -20.10 -18.84
N GLY A 212 34.88 -18.86 -19.34
CA GLY A 212 34.66 -18.57 -20.76
C GLY A 212 33.28 -18.98 -21.27
N GLN A 213 32.31 -19.24 -20.39
CA GLN A 213 30.95 -19.65 -20.75
C GLN A 213 30.02 -18.46 -21.01
N LEU A 214 30.43 -17.26 -20.62
CA LEU A 214 29.78 -15.98 -20.92
C LEU A 214 30.80 -15.00 -21.50
N THR A 215 30.41 -14.30 -22.56
CA THR A 215 31.26 -13.28 -23.19
C THR A 215 30.98 -11.92 -22.55
N ILE A 216 32.01 -11.15 -22.22
CA ILE A 216 31.90 -9.82 -21.59
C ILE A 216 31.12 -8.82 -22.48
N LEU A 217 31.00 -9.11 -23.78
CA LEU A 217 30.28 -8.30 -24.76
C LEU A 217 28.75 -8.40 -24.67
N ASP A 218 28.20 -9.39 -23.96
CA ASP A 218 26.75 -9.58 -23.80
C ASP A 218 26.16 -8.76 -22.62
N VAL A 219 27.00 -8.00 -21.90
CA VAL A 219 26.65 -7.25 -20.68
C VAL A 219 26.76 -5.72 -20.88
N ASN A 220 26.74 -5.23 -22.12
CA ASN A 220 26.88 -3.79 -22.45
C ASN A 220 25.65 -3.22 -23.17
#